data_AF-A0A6N9SIK0-F1
#
_entry.id   AF-A0A6N9SIK0-F1
#
_cell.length_a   1.000
_cell.length_b   1.000
_cell.length_c   1.000
_cell.angle_alpha   90.00
_cell.angle_beta   90.00
_cell.angle_gamma   90.00
#
_symmetry.space_group_name_H-M   'P 1'
#
loop_
_entity.id
_entity.type
_entity.pdbx_description
1 polymer ?
#
loop_
_entity_poly.entity_id
_entity_poly.type
_entity_poly.pdbx_seq_one_letter_code
_entity_poly.pdbx_strand_id
1 'polypeptide(L)'
;ISVEGDSKLNDLLAYDSKTNTGNMKELVNAQNAQLNVNGIDIERSSNKITDAPQGVTLDLTKKVTDVRVTVTKSNDKATEAIKGWVDSYNSLIDTFNTLTKYKEVDPGAEAQDKNNGALLGDSVVRTIQSGIRAQFANGASDSAFKTLNEIGIKQDGTTGKLKIDDDKLKKVLNENTASVRELLVGDGKETGITTKIATEVKGYLADDGIIDSAQDSINATLKKLTKQYLSVSASIDDTVARYTAQFTQLDTMMSKLNNTSTYLSQQFTAMSNS
;
A
#
# COMPACT_ATOMS: atom_id res chain seq x y z
N ILE A 1 -6.85 -47.58 30.38
CA ILE A 1 -8.08 -47.38 29.59
C ILE A 1 -9.24 -47.90 30.39
N SER A 2 -10.28 -47.09 30.56
CA SER A 2 -11.53 -47.45 31.24
C SER A 2 -12.71 -46.86 30.48
N VAL A 3 -13.83 -47.56 30.48
CA VAL A 3 -15.09 -47.10 29.87
C VAL A 3 -16.09 -46.85 30.99
N GLU A 4 -16.55 -45.61 31.10
CA GLU A 4 -17.58 -45.23 32.05
C GLU A 4 -18.98 -45.43 31.43
N GLY A 5 -19.92 -45.95 32.22
CA GLY A 5 -21.33 -46.09 31.82
C GLY A 5 -21.71 -47.33 31.00
N ASP A 6 -20.74 -48.15 30.56
CA ASP A 6 -20.96 -49.42 29.87
C ASP A 6 -19.99 -50.49 30.38
N SER A 7 -20.47 -51.35 31.29
CA SER A 7 -19.65 -52.41 31.89
C SER A 7 -19.22 -53.48 30.88
N LYS A 8 -20.05 -53.79 29.88
CA LYS A 8 -19.71 -54.82 28.88
C LYS A 8 -18.59 -54.35 27.96
N LEU A 9 -18.65 -53.08 27.54
CA LEU A 9 -17.58 -52.50 26.73
C LEU A 9 -16.31 -52.26 27.56
N ASN A 10 -16.47 -51.87 28.84
CA ASN A 10 -15.34 -51.80 29.76
C ASN A 10 -14.68 -53.16 29.93
N ASP A 11 -15.43 -54.24 30.11
CA ASP A 11 -14.85 -55.59 30.23
C ASP A 11 -14.04 -55.95 28.99
N LEU A 12 -14.44 -55.51 27.80
CA LEU A 12 -13.67 -55.79 26.57
C LEU A 12 -12.41 -54.92 26.43
N LEU A 13 -12.48 -53.63 26.80
CA LEU A 13 -11.44 -52.63 26.51
C LEU A 13 -10.59 -52.20 27.72
N ALA A 14 -10.95 -52.62 28.92
CA ALA A 14 -10.26 -52.24 30.13
C ALA A 14 -8.80 -52.71 30.10
N TYR A 15 -7.91 -51.79 30.45
CA TYR A 15 -6.48 -52.03 30.54
C TYR A 15 -5.85 -51.12 31.58
N ASP A 16 -5.13 -51.70 32.52
CA ASP A 16 -4.31 -50.99 33.49
C ASP A 16 -2.84 -51.15 33.09
N SER A 17 -2.21 -50.03 32.68
CA SER A 17 -0.81 -50.00 32.25
C SER A 17 0.20 -50.10 33.41
N LYS A 18 -0.23 -49.92 34.67
CA LYS A 18 0.65 -50.05 35.85
C LYS A 18 0.80 -51.50 36.29
N THR A 19 -0.30 -52.25 36.25
CA THR A 19 -0.33 -53.68 36.61
C THR A 19 -0.20 -54.60 35.39
N ASN A 20 -0.27 -54.06 34.17
CA ASN A 20 -0.27 -54.80 32.91
C ASN A 20 -1.39 -55.87 32.87
N THR A 21 -2.58 -55.50 33.35
CA THR A 21 -3.74 -56.38 33.47
C THR A 21 -4.93 -55.83 32.68
N GLY A 22 -5.73 -56.72 32.09
CA GLY A 22 -6.90 -56.37 31.29
C GLY A 22 -7.04 -57.28 30.08
N ASN A 23 -8.02 -57.00 29.22
CA ASN A 23 -8.28 -57.79 28.00
C ASN A 23 -7.58 -57.22 26.76
N MET A 24 -7.07 -56.00 26.84
CA MET A 24 -6.18 -55.42 25.83
C MET A 24 -4.72 -55.74 26.16
N LYS A 25 -3.88 -55.81 25.12
CA LYS A 25 -2.42 -55.95 25.23
C LYS A 25 -1.74 -54.68 24.75
N GLU A 26 -0.88 -54.09 25.58
CA GLU A 26 -0.04 -52.96 25.17
C GLU A 26 1.07 -53.43 24.23
N LEU A 27 1.03 -52.94 22.99
CA LEU A 27 2.06 -53.23 21.98
C LEU A 27 3.22 -52.25 22.04
N VAL A 28 2.95 -50.98 22.37
CA VAL A 28 3.91 -49.90 22.47
C VAL A 28 3.59 -49.08 23.71
N ASN A 29 4.53 -49.06 24.65
CA ASN A 29 4.40 -48.23 25.85
C ASN A 29 4.58 -46.76 25.49
N ALA A 30 3.71 -45.90 26.02
CA ALA A 30 3.89 -44.46 25.90
C ALA A 30 5.15 -44.04 26.66
N GLN A 31 6.03 -43.29 26.00
CA GLN A 31 7.27 -42.82 26.59
C GLN A 31 7.43 -41.33 26.33
N ASN A 32 7.84 -40.61 27.37
CA ASN A 32 8.26 -39.22 27.21
C ASN A 32 9.60 -39.17 26.48
N ALA A 33 9.80 -38.11 25.71
CA ALA A 33 11.11 -37.75 25.19
C ALA A 33 12.04 -37.38 26.35
N GLN A 34 13.23 -37.98 26.34
CA GLN A 34 14.29 -37.72 27.30
C GLN A 34 15.52 -37.23 26.56
N LEU A 35 16.05 -36.08 26.97
CA LEU A 35 17.24 -35.48 26.37
C LEU A 35 18.10 -34.85 27.46
N ASN A 36 19.41 -34.85 27.25
CA ASN A 36 20.35 -34.12 28.08
C ASN A 36 20.90 -32.94 27.26
N VAL A 37 20.69 -31.71 27.73
CA VAL A 37 21.20 -30.51 27.08
C VAL A 37 22.20 -29.84 28.02
N ASN A 38 23.48 -29.85 27.64
CA ASN A 38 24.57 -29.29 28.44
C ASN A 38 24.59 -29.79 29.90
N GLY A 39 24.30 -31.06 30.14
CA GLY A 39 24.29 -31.68 31.47
C GLY A 39 22.95 -31.58 32.21
N ILE A 40 21.93 -30.95 31.63
CA ILE A 40 20.59 -30.85 32.23
C ILE A 40 19.65 -31.86 31.57
N ASP A 41 19.07 -32.74 32.38
CA ASP A 41 18.05 -33.68 31.92
C ASP A 41 16.70 -32.97 31.73
N ILE A 42 16.13 -33.15 30.56
CA ILE A 42 14.84 -32.61 30.16
C ILE A 42 13.94 -33.78 29.77
N GLU A 43 12.70 -33.75 30.26
CA GLU A 43 11.67 -34.72 29.91
C GLU A 43 10.46 -33.98 29.32
N ARG A 44 9.94 -34.47 28.19
CA ARG A 44 8.77 -33.88 27.51
C ARG A 44 7.85 -34.95 26.97
N SER A 45 6.55 -34.70 27.02
CA SER A 45 5.54 -35.63 26.48
C SER A 45 5.50 -35.68 24.93
N SER A 46 6.17 -34.74 24.26
CA SER A 46 6.21 -34.63 22.81
C SER A 46 7.65 -34.63 22.30
N ASN A 47 7.84 -35.17 21.10
CA ASN A 47 9.10 -35.08 20.35
C ASN A 47 9.33 -33.70 19.74
N LYS A 48 8.35 -32.79 19.81
CA LYS A 48 8.51 -31.37 19.44
C LYS A 48 8.57 -30.52 20.69
N ILE A 49 9.77 -30.04 21.01
CA ILE A 49 10.06 -29.29 22.23
C ILE A 49 10.22 -27.82 21.87
N THR A 50 9.33 -26.97 22.35
CA THR A 50 9.30 -25.53 22.02
C THR A 50 9.69 -24.64 23.19
N ASP A 51 9.85 -25.21 24.38
CA ASP A 51 10.00 -24.50 25.65
C ASP A 51 11.35 -24.73 26.33
N ALA A 52 12.16 -25.67 25.83
CA ALA A 52 13.49 -25.97 26.35
C ALA A 52 14.43 -26.46 25.23
N PRO A 53 15.53 -25.76 24.93
CA PRO A 53 15.99 -24.49 25.52
C PRO A 53 15.21 -23.26 25.01
N GLN A 54 15.18 -22.18 25.80
CA GLN A 54 14.45 -20.95 25.47
C GLN A 54 14.89 -20.37 24.11
N GLY A 55 13.92 -20.01 23.27
CA GLY A 55 14.17 -19.43 21.95
C GLY A 55 14.56 -20.44 20.86
N VAL A 56 14.55 -21.74 21.17
CA VAL A 56 14.82 -22.82 20.20
C VAL A 56 13.64 -23.79 20.20
N THR A 57 13.24 -24.23 19.01
CA THR A 57 12.36 -25.40 18.85
C THR A 57 13.21 -26.59 18.42
N LEU A 58 13.13 -27.69 19.17
CA LEU A 58 13.80 -28.94 18.86
C LEU A 58 12.78 -29.98 18.39
N ASP A 59 12.96 -30.48 17.18
CA ASP A 59 12.21 -31.61 16.64
C ASP A 59 13.06 -32.89 16.74
N LEU A 60 12.67 -33.79 17.66
CA LEU A 60 13.34 -35.06 17.92
C LEU A 60 12.87 -36.13 16.95
N THR A 61 13.76 -36.56 16.06
CA THR A 61 13.42 -37.51 14.99
C THR A 61 13.87 -38.93 15.28
N LYS A 62 14.97 -39.09 16.03
CA LYS A 62 15.54 -40.39 16.41
C LYS A 62 16.45 -40.26 17.62
N LYS A 63 16.72 -41.37 18.29
CA LYS A 63 17.71 -41.44 19.37
C LYS A 63 19.12 -41.22 18.81
N VAL A 64 19.90 -40.38 19.49
CA VAL A 64 21.31 -40.11 19.21
C VAL A 64 22.10 -40.14 20.52
N THR A 65 23.38 -40.47 20.46
CA THR A 65 24.25 -40.55 21.66
C THR A 65 25.08 -39.29 21.88
N ASP A 66 25.50 -38.63 20.80
CA ASP A 66 26.22 -37.36 20.85
C ASP A 66 25.78 -36.50 19.65
N VAL A 67 25.27 -35.31 19.93
CA VAL A 67 24.85 -34.33 18.92
C VAL A 67 25.17 -32.93 19.41
N ARG A 68 25.82 -32.14 18.56
CA ARG A 68 26.06 -30.73 18.82
C ARG A 68 25.11 -29.88 17.99
N VAL A 69 24.27 -29.10 18.67
CA VAL A 69 23.45 -28.06 18.06
C VAL A 69 24.15 -26.72 18.30
N THR A 70 24.51 -26.03 17.23
CA THR A 70 25.13 -24.71 17.31
C THR A 70 24.13 -23.65 16.87
N VAL A 71 23.86 -22.68 17.74
CA VAL A 71 23.08 -21.49 17.40
C VAL A 71 24.07 -20.40 17.02
N THR A 72 23.99 -19.94 15.77
CA THR A 72 24.78 -18.81 15.28
C THR A 72 23.87 -17.63 14.94
N LYS A 73 24.37 -16.42 15.16
CA LYS A 73 23.72 -15.21 14.71
C LYS A 73 23.70 -15.20 13.17
N SER A 74 22.52 -15.04 12.59
CA SER A 74 22.34 -14.73 11.17
C SER A 74 21.71 -13.35 11.02
N ASN A 75 22.23 -12.58 10.07
CA ASN A 75 21.71 -11.27 9.68
C ASN A 75 20.96 -11.34 8.34
N ASP A 76 20.73 -12.53 7.78
CA ASP A 76 20.21 -12.68 6.41
C ASP A 76 18.79 -12.13 6.30
N LYS A 77 17.91 -12.48 7.25
CA LYS A 77 16.53 -11.98 7.29
C LYS A 77 16.45 -10.47 7.50
N ALA A 78 17.32 -9.92 8.33
CA ALA A 78 17.42 -8.47 8.51
C ALA A 78 17.89 -7.78 7.22
N THR A 79 18.88 -8.38 6.53
CA THR A 79 19.39 -7.86 5.26
C THR A 79 18.34 -7.90 4.16
N GLU A 80 17.61 -9.02 4.02
CA GLU A 80 16.48 -9.18 3.10
C GLU A 80 15.39 -8.14 3.37
N ALA A 81 15.00 -7.95 4.64
CA ALA A 81 13.98 -6.98 5.01
C ALA A 81 14.40 -5.53 4.70
N ILE A 82 15.67 -5.17 4.97
CA ILE A 82 16.21 -3.85 4.66
C ILE A 82 16.23 -3.61 3.14
N LYS A 83 16.65 -4.60 2.35
CA LYS A 83 16.63 -4.53 0.88
C LYS A 83 15.20 -4.35 0.36
N GLY A 84 14.27 -5.19 0.80
CA GLY A 84 12.87 -5.09 0.38
C GLY A 84 12.22 -3.75 0.73
N TRP A 85 12.56 -3.17 1.88
CA TRP A 85 12.11 -1.83 2.24
C TRP A 85 12.70 -0.74 1.33
N VAL A 86 14.00 -0.80 1.04
CA VAL A 86 14.67 0.12 0.10
C VAL A 86 14.06 0.02 -1.31
N ASP A 87 13.79 -1.19 -1.79
CA ASP A 87 13.18 -1.42 -3.11
C ASP A 87 11.75 -0.88 -3.18
N SER A 88 10.96 -1.06 -2.11
CA SER A 88 9.61 -0.51 -1.99
C SER A 88 9.63 1.02 -1.99
N TYR A 89 10.54 1.63 -1.24
CA TYR A 89 10.74 3.07 -1.24
C TYR A 89 11.17 3.58 -2.64
N ASN A 90 12.10 2.91 -3.30
CA ASN A 90 12.56 3.31 -4.63
C ASN A 90 11.44 3.20 -5.68
N SER A 91 10.58 2.19 -5.57
CA SER A 91 9.39 2.02 -6.42
C SER A 91 8.35 3.12 -6.17
N LEU A 92 8.19 3.56 -4.92
CA LEU A 92 7.37 4.73 -4.58
C LEU A 92 7.93 6.01 -5.23
N ILE A 93 9.24 6.23 -5.16
CA ILE A 93 9.90 7.36 -5.83
C ILE A 93 9.70 7.30 -7.34
N ASP A 94 9.80 6.12 -7.97
CA ASP A 94 9.53 5.96 -9.40
C ASP A 94 8.07 6.28 -9.77
N THR A 95 7.13 5.90 -8.90
CA THR A 95 5.71 6.24 -9.07
C THR A 95 5.51 7.74 -8.99
N PHE A 96 6.10 8.42 -8.00
CA PHE A 96 6.03 9.87 -7.92
C PHE A 96 6.65 10.55 -9.14
N ASN A 97 7.86 10.15 -9.55
CA ASN A 97 8.52 10.70 -10.72
C ASN A 97 7.65 10.53 -11.97
N THR A 98 6.98 9.40 -12.12
CA THR A 98 6.05 9.16 -13.24
C THR A 98 4.85 10.09 -13.19
N LEU A 99 4.25 10.26 -12.01
CA LEU A 99 3.04 11.06 -11.81
C LEU A 99 3.29 12.57 -11.79
N THR A 100 4.51 13.02 -11.47
CA THR A 100 4.86 14.44 -11.35
C THR A 100 5.89 14.91 -12.37
N LYS A 101 6.26 14.08 -13.36
CA LYS A 101 7.26 14.48 -14.37
C LYS A 101 6.80 15.71 -15.12
N TYR A 102 7.75 16.60 -15.34
CA TYR A 102 7.64 17.72 -16.25
C TYR A 102 8.49 17.42 -17.49
N LYS A 103 7.93 17.70 -18.66
CA LYS A 103 8.63 17.72 -19.93
C LYS A 103 8.58 19.14 -20.45
N GLU A 104 9.77 19.68 -20.68
CA GLU A 104 9.95 21.03 -21.22
C GLU A 104 9.25 21.16 -22.57
N VAL A 105 8.54 22.27 -22.73
CA VAL A 105 7.92 22.66 -24.00
C VAL A 105 8.79 23.68 -24.71
N ASP A 106 8.74 23.69 -26.04
CA ASP A 106 9.49 24.65 -26.84
C ASP A 106 9.11 26.09 -26.44
N PRO A 107 10.07 27.02 -26.39
CA PRO A 107 9.79 28.42 -26.11
C PRO A 107 8.74 28.98 -27.07
N GLY A 108 7.59 29.41 -26.53
CA GLY A 108 6.45 29.94 -27.30
C GLY A 108 5.32 28.95 -27.57
N ALA A 109 5.40 27.72 -27.08
CA ALA A 109 4.30 26.77 -27.14
C ALA A 109 3.08 27.24 -26.32
N GLU A 110 1.89 27.22 -26.92
CA GLU A 110 0.63 27.63 -26.25
C GLU A 110 0.09 26.56 -25.28
N ALA A 111 0.57 25.33 -25.39
CA ALA A 111 0.08 24.19 -24.62
C ALA A 111 1.24 23.41 -23.96
N GLN A 112 0.94 22.84 -22.80
CA GLN A 112 1.85 21.95 -22.06
C GLN A 112 2.03 20.61 -22.80
N ASP A 113 3.17 19.92 -22.57
CA ASP A 113 3.42 18.61 -23.17
C ASP A 113 2.43 17.56 -22.60
N LYS A 114 1.80 16.81 -23.50
CA LYS A 114 0.80 15.77 -23.14
C LYS A 114 1.40 14.61 -22.34
N ASN A 115 2.72 14.47 -22.35
CA ASN A 115 3.44 13.48 -21.57
C ASN A 115 3.76 13.97 -20.15
N ASN A 116 3.35 15.16 -19.73
CA ASN A 116 3.46 15.56 -18.33
C ASN A 116 2.71 14.56 -17.42
N GLY A 117 3.23 14.37 -16.21
CA GLY A 117 2.57 13.57 -15.20
C GLY A 117 1.24 14.20 -14.78
N ALA A 118 0.23 13.37 -14.53
CA ALA A 118 -1.12 13.84 -14.19
C ALA A 118 -1.19 14.63 -12.86
N LEU A 119 -0.22 14.43 -11.97
CA LEU A 119 -0.09 15.10 -10.69
C LEU A 119 1.08 16.10 -10.67
N LEU A 120 1.52 16.56 -11.85
CA LEU A 120 2.52 17.62 -11.95
C LEU A 120 2.04 18.85 -11.17
N GLY A 121 2.86 19.29 -10.20
CA GLY A 121 2.54 20.45 -9.38
C GLY A 121 1.57 20.17 -8.23
N ASP A 122 1.11 18.93 -8.06
CA ASP A 122 0.18 18.55 -6.99
C ASP A 122 0.81 18.73 -5.61
N SER A 123 0.05 19.37 -4.71
CA SER A 123 0.52 19.69 -3.36
C SER A 123 0.49 18.50 -2.40
N VAL A 124 -0.45 17.57 -2.58
CA VAL A 124 -0.61 16.36 -1.75
C VAL A 124 0.56 15.42 -1.99
N VAL A 125 0.94 15.21 -3.26
CA VAL A 125 2.14 14.44 -3.61
C VAL A 125 3.39 15.04 -2.98
N ARG A 126 3.59 16.36 -3.07
CA ARG A 126 4.74 17.04 -2.44
C ARG A 126 4.76 16.90 -0.92
N THR A 127 3.59 16.96 -0.28
CA THR A 127 3.45 16.77 1.17
C THR A 127 3.86 15.36 1.57
N ILE A 128 3.36 14.33 0.90
CA ILE A 128 3.72 12.93 1.17
C ILE A 128 5.22 12.70 0.96
N GLN A 129 5.76 13.16 -0.17
CA GLN A 129 7.20 13.05 -0.48
C GLN A 129 8.07 13.69 0.61
N SER A 130 7.67 14.88 1.07
CA SER A 130 8.43 15.64 2.06
C SER A 130 8.31 15.05 3.46
N GLY A 131 7.12 14.55 3.84
CA GLY A 131 6.90 13.86 5.11
C GLY A 131 7.76 12.61 5.24
N ILE A 132 7.71 11.72 4.25
CA ILE A 132 8.52 10.49 4.23
C ILE A 132 10.02 10.85 4.30
N ARG A 133 10.48 11.82 3.49
CA ARG A 133 11.89 12.23 3.47
C ARG A 133 12.33 12.86 4.80
N ALA A 134 11.45 13.58 5.48
CA ALA A 134 11.76 14.19 6.78
C ALA A 134 12.11 13.13 7.82
N GLN A 135 11.55 11.92 7.73
CA GLN A 135 11.85 10.84 8.66
C GLN A 135 13.28 10.31 8.55
N PHE A 136 13.98 10.53 7.43
CA PHE A 136 15.39 10.16 7.29
C PHE A 136 16.34 11.09 8.06
N ALA A 137 15.91 12.32 8.33
CA ALA A 137 16.68 13.28 9.12
C ALA A 137 16.50 13.10 10.64
N ASN A 138 15.42 12.42 11.05
CA ASN A 138 15.03 12.23 12.46
C ASN A 138 15.57 10.93 13.05
N GLY A 139 16.90 10.75 12.98
CA GLY A 139 17.59 9.63 13.60
C GLY A 139 17.33 9.52 15.11
N ALA A 140 17.28 8.29 15.62
CA ALA A 140 17.09 8.03 17.04
C ALA A 140 18.20 8.71 17.86
N SER A 141 17.81 9.57 18.82
CA SER A 141 18.71 10.44 19.60
C SER A 141 19.76 9.67 20.42
N ASP A 142 19.43 8.46 20.85
CA ASP A 142 20.23 7.67 21.80
C ASP A 142 20.90 6.42 21.19
N SER A 143 20.82 6.23 19.87
CA SER A 143 21.45 5.08 19.22
C SER A 143 22.87 5.38 18.73
N ALA A 144 23.70 4.35 18.62
CA ALA A 144 25.07 4.47 18.10
C ALA A 144 25.13 4.92 16.63
N PHE A 145 24.04 4.73 15.87
CA PHE A 145 23.91 5.16 14.48
C PHE A 145 22.76 6.17 14.36
N LYS A 146 23.07 7.40 14.02
CA LYS A 146 22.10 8.49 13.89
C LYS A 146 21.53 8.62 12.49
N THR A 147 22.17 8.05 11.47
CA THR A 147 21.76 8.24 10.07
C THR A 147 21.75 6.95 9.26
N LEU A 148 20.89 6.89 8.23
CA LEU A 148 20.88 5.80 7.26
C LEU A 148 22.25 5.58 6.60
N ASN A 149 23.01 6.65 6.37
CA ASN A 149 24.33 6.55 5.75
C ASN A 149 25.33 5.80 6.64
N GLU A 150 25.25 5.93 7.96
CA GLU A 150 26.11 5.21 8.91
C GLU A 150 25.89 3.70 8.85
N ILE A 151 24.68 3.26 8.52
CA ILE A 151 24.34 1.84 8.32
C ILE A 151 24.47 1.36 6.86
N GLY A 152 25.06 2.18 5.98
CA GLY A 152 25.29 1.81 4.58
C GLY A 152 24.11 2.05 3.64
N ILE A 153 23.12 2.86 4.03
CA ILE A 153 21.99 3.24 3.18
C ILE A 153 22.13 4.72 2.82
N LYS A 154 22.50 5.01 1.58
CA LYS A 154 22.72 6.38 1.09
C LYS A 154 21.52 6.87 0.30
N GLN A 155 21.07 8.09 0.59
CA GLN A 155 20.13 8.78 -0.29
C GLN A 155 20.88 9.46 -1.44
N ASP A 156 20.40 9.25 -2.66
CA ASP A 156 20.85 9.97 -3.85
C ASP A 156 20.29 11.39 -3.81
N GLY A 157 21.18 12.39 -3.89
CA GLY A 157 20.80 13.80 -3.74
C GLY A 157 20.00 14.37 -4.90
N THR A 158 20.00 13.71 -6.06
CA THR A 158 19.31 14.17 -7.27
C THR A 158 17.94 13.52 -7.41
N THR A 159 17.90 12.20 -7.27
CA THR A 159 16.69 11.39 -7.48
C THR A 159 15.90 11.15 -6.19
N GLY A 160 16.52 11.33 -5.02
CA GLY A 160 15.95 11.00 -3.72
C GLY A 160 15.87 9.50 -3.42
N LYS A 161 16.31 8.63 -4.35
CA LYS A 161 16.34 7.16 -4.18
C LYS A 161 17.34 6.73 -3.12
N LEU A 162 17.14 5.56 -2.54
CA LEU A 162 18.07 4.94 -1.61
C LEU A 162 18.95 3.90 -2.32
N LYS A 163 20.23 3.88 -1.96
CA LYS A 163 21.22 2.91 -2.42
C LYS A 163 21.87 2.23 -1.22
N ILE A 164 21.96 0.90 -1.26
CA ILE A 164 22.63 0.10 -0.24
C ILE A 164 24.09 -0.12 -0.63
N ASP A 165 24.98 0.05 0.35
CA ASP A 165 26.35 -0.47 0.36
C ASP A 165 26.32 -1.79 1.13
N ASP A 166 26.33 -2.91 0.41
CA ASP A 166 26.20 -4.26 0.97
C ASP A 166 27.29 -4.59 1.99
N ASP A 167 28.54 -4.17 1.73
CA ASP A 167 29.68 -4.45 2.60
C ASP A 167 29.58 -3.66 3.91
N LYS A 168 29.21 -2.38 3.82
CA LYS A 168 29.00 -1.54 5.00
C LYS A 168 27.80 -2.01 5.81
N LEU A 169 26.69 -2.35 5.17
CA LEU A 169 25.50 -2.88 5.84
C LEU A 169 25.82 -4.20 6.56
N LYS A 170 26.50 -5.14 5.88
CA LYS A 170 26.93 -6.40 6.47
C LYS A 170 27.86 -6.20 7.66
N LYS A 171 28.79 -5.25 7.56
CA LYS A 171 29.71 -4.90 8.65
C LYS A 171 28.94 -4.39 9.88
N VAL A 172 28.07 -3.39 9.73
CA VAL A 172 27.34 -2.82 10.88
C VAL A 172 26.35 -3.80 11.50
N LEU A 173 25.74 -4.67 10.70
CA LEU A 173 24.87 -5.74 11.21
C LEU A 173 25.67 -6.80 11.98
N ASN A 174 26.91 -7.08 11.58
CA ASN A 174 27.76 -8.00 12.33
C ASN A 174 28.21 -7.37 13.66
N GLU A 175 28.65 -6.11 13.62
CA GLU A 175 29.16 -5.36 14.77
C GLU A 175 28.07 -5.02 15.80
N ASN A 176 26.92 -4.48 15.36
CA ASN A 176 25.87 -3.99 16.27
C ASN A 176 24.46 -4.00 15.65
N THR A 177 23.87 -5.20 15.51
CA THR A 177 22.48 -5.37 15.03
C THR A 177 21.47 -4.61 15.89
N ALA A 178 21.71 -4.50 17.21
CA ALA A 178 20.78 -3.85 18.11
C ALA A 178 20.64 -2.35 17.78
N SER A 179 21.75 -1.65 17.54
CA SER A 179 21.70 -0.25 17.12
C SER A 179 21.16 -0.05 15.71
N VAL A 180 21.38 -1.00 14.78
CA VAL A 180 20.72 -0.95 13.45
C VAL A 180 19.20 -1.09 13.60
N ARG A 181 18.74 -2.02 14.45
CA ARG A 181 17.31 -2.19 14.77
C ARG A 181 16.75 -0.94 15.43
N GLU A 182 17.46 -0.34 16.37
CA GLU A 182 17.01 0.88 17.06
C GLU A 182 16.85 2.05 16.10
N LEU A 183 17.80 2.26 15.19
CA LEU A 183 17.68 3.32 14.17
C LEU A 183 16.51 3.08 13.21
N LEU A 184 16.38 1.86 12.69
CA LEU A 184 15.37 1.56 11.67
C LEU A 184 13.98 1.38 12.26
N VAL A 185 13.83 0.53 13.27
CA VAL A 185 12.54 0.11 13.84
C VAL A 185 12.25 0.77 15.18
N GLY A 186 13.27 1.09 15.97
CA GLY A 186 13.11 1.64 17.31
C GLY A 186 12.30 0.71 18.23
N ASP A 187 11.34 1.27 18.95
CA ASP A 187 10.39 0.57 19.81
C ASP A 187 9.27 -0.13 19.04
N GLY A 188 9.17 0.10 17.72
CA GLY A 188 8.11 -0.41 16.86
C GLY A 188 6.75 0.26 17.05
N LYS A 189 6.69 1.40 17.74
CA LYS A 189 5.46 2.16 18.01
C LYS A 189 5.61 3.65 17.70
N GLU A 190 6.62 4.31 18.27
CA GLU A 190 6.82 5.77 18.20
C GLU A 190 8.19 6.15 17.65
N THR A 191 9.21 5.32 17.89
CA THR A 191 10.59 5.59 17.48
C THR A 191 11.01 4.70 16.31
N GLY A 192 12.10 5.08 15.64
CA GLY A 192 12.61 4.41 14.45
C GLY A 192 12.07 4.99 13.15
N ILE A 193 12.93 5.01 12.13
CA ILE A 193 12.65 5.59 10.82
C ILE A 193 11.46 4.89 10.15
N THR A 194 11.46 3.56 10.09
CA THR A 194 10.43 2.78 9.39
C THR A 194 9.09 2.82 10.13
N THR A 195 9.12 2.84 11.46
CA THR A 195 7.93 3.00 12.31
C THR A 195 7.26 4.35 12.07
N LYS A 196 8.02 5.44 12.08
CA LYS A 196 7.48 6.79 11.82
C LYS A 196 6.92 6.92 10.40
N ILE A 197 7.63 6.38 9.41
CA ILE A 197 7.13 6.33 8.02
C ILE A 197 5.84 5.52 7.94
N ALA A 198 5.76 4.36 8.60
CA ALA A 198 4.55 3.55 8.61
C ALA A 198 3.37 4.30 9.25
N THR A 199 3.61 5.06 10.32
CA THR A 199 2.59 5.90 10.96
C THR A 199 2.12 7.03 10.04
N GLU A 200 3.03 7.76 9.38
CA GLU A 200 2.65 8.79 8.41
C GLU A 200 1.85 8.22 7.24
N VAL A 201 2.34 7.13 6.64
CA VAL A 201 1.67 6.48 5.51
C VAL A 201 0.27 6.00 5.91
N LYS A 202 0.11 5.45 7.12
CA LYS A 202 -1.23 5.13 7.66
C LYS A 202 -2.12 6.36 7.77
N GLY A 203 -1.60 7.49 8.24
CA GLY A 203 -2.35 8.74 8.30
C GLY A 203 -2.74 9.30 6.93
N TYR A 204 -1.88 9.14 5.93
CA TYR A 204 -2.19 9.55 4.55
C TYR A 204 -3.26 8.68 3.88
N LEU A 205 -3.30 7.39 4.24
CA LEU A 205 -4.22 6.38 3.70
C LEU A 205 -5.50 6.20 4.52
N ALA A 206 -5.60 6.83 5.69
CA ALA A 206 -6.79 6.74 6.53
C ALA A 206 -8.01 7.38 5.85
N ASP A 207 -9.20 6.99 6.31
CA ASP A 207 -10.44 7.72 6.01
C ASP A 207 -10.28 9.18 6.50
N ASP A 208 -10.74 10.16 5.72
CA ASP A 208 -10.48 11.59 5.92
C ASP A 208 -8.97 11.98 5.87
N GLY A 209 -8.09 11.06 5.47
CA GLY A 209 -6.68 11.32 5.22
C GLY A 209 -6.47 12.28 4.04
N ILE A 210 -5.23 12.73 3.84
CA ILE A 210 -4.94 13.73 2.80
C ILE A 210 -5.21 13.22 1.37
N ILE A 211 -5.11 11.91 1.13
CA ILE A 211 -5.40 11.31 -0.18
C ILE A 211 -6.91 11.26 -0.41
N ASP A 212 -7.66 10.81 0.59
CA ASP A 212 -9.12 10.72 0.55
C ASP A 212 -9.75 12.12 0.38
N SER A 213 -9.30 13.09 1.20
CA SER A 213 -9.70 14.50 1.09
C SER A 213 -9.44 15.09 -0.31
N ALA A 214 -8.32 14.71 -0.95
CA ALA A 214 -8.01 15.14 -2.30
C ALA A 214 -8.95 14.53 -3.35
N GLN A 215 -9.24 13.24 -3.21
CA GLN A 215 -10.20 12.54 -4.08
C GLN A 215 -11.60 13.15 -3.97
N ASP A 216 -12.05 13.46 -2.75
CA ASP A 216 -13.33 14.12 -2.50
C ASP A 216 -13.42 15.51 -3.13
N SER A 217 -12.36 16.31 -3.00
CA SER A 217 -12.28 17.64 -3.63
C SER A 217 -12.34 17.55 -5.16
N ILE A 218 -11.63 16.59 -5.75
CA ILE A 218 -11.65 16.33 -7.20
C ILE A 218 -13.06 15.89 -7.63
N ASN A 219 -13.70 14.98 -6.90
CA ASN A 219 -15.05 14.50 -7.18
C ASN A 219 -16.10 15.62 -7.06
N ALA A 220 -15.96 16.50 -6.07
CA ALA A 220 -16.82 17.68 -5.91
C ALA A 220 -16.67 18.64 -7.10
N THR A 221 -15.42 18.86 -7.54
CA THR A 221 -15.12 19.68 -8.72
C THR A 221 -15.72 19.07 -9.99
N LEU A 222 -15.58 17.76 -10.18
CA LEU A 222 -16.18 17.04 -11.31
C LEU A 222 -17.71 17.22 -11.33
N LYS A 223 -18.38 17.02 -10.18
CA LYS A 223 -19.84 17.24 -10.05
C LYS A 223 -20.23 18.68 -10.41
N LYS A 224 -19.44 19.68 -9.99
CA LYS A 224 -19.68 21.08 -10.31
C LYS A 224 -19.53 21.35 -11.81
N LEU A 225 -18.47 20.84 -12.43
CA LEU A 225 -18.23 20.96 -13.87
C LEU A 225 -19.34 20.29 -14.69
N THR A 226 -19.80 19.11 -14.29
CA THR A 226 -20.94 18.45 -14.95
C THR A 226 -22.21 19.30 -14.89
N LYS A 227 -22.53 19.91 -13.74
CA LYS A 227 -23.68 20.82 -13.63
C LYS A 227 -23.55 22.03 -14.53
N GLN A 228 -22.36 22.63 -14.61
CA GLN A 228 -22.09 23.77 -15.48
C GLN A 228 -22.25 23.39 -16.96
N TYR A 229 -21.70 22.26 -17.37
CA TYR A 229 -21.84 21.73 -18.73
C TYR A 229 -23.31 21.57 -19.11
N LEU A 230 -24.13 20.93 -18.27
CA LEU A 230 -25.55 20.73 -18.52
C LEU A 230 -26.33 22.06 -18.62
N SER A 231 -26.03 23.02 -17.74
CA SER A 231 -26.67 24.33 -17.79
C SER A 231 -26.32 25.11 -19.05
N VAL A 232 -25.07 25.04 -19.50
CA VAL A 232 -24.63 25.70 -20.75
C VAL A 232 -25.25 25.02 -21.96
N SER A 233 -25.30 23.68 -21.99
CA SER A 233 -25.96 22.92 -23.06
C SER A 233 -27.43 23.32 -23.20
N ALA A 234 -28.17 23.38 -22.09
CA ALA A 234 -29.57 23.81 -22.11
C ALA A 234 -29.73 25.24 -22.63
N SER A 235 -28.85 26.16 -22.24
CA SER A 235 -28.87 27.54 -22.73
C SER A 235 -28.58 27.65 -24.24
N ILE A 236 -27.75 26.76 -24.79
CA ILE A 236 -27.48 26.67 -26.23
C ILE A 236 -28.74 26.18 -26.94
N ASP A 237 -29.36 25.11 -26.45
CA ASP A 237 -30.58 24.54 -27.03
C ASP A 237 -31.72 25.57 -27.07
N ASP A 238 -31.93 26.30 -25.97
CA ASP A 238 -32.91 27.39 -25.89
C ASP A 238 -32.63 28.53 -26.88
N THR A 239 -31.35 28.86 -27.06
CA THR A 239 -30.93 29.91 -28.00
C THR A 239 -31.16 29.49 -29.44
N VAL A 240 -30.83 28.25 -29.78
CA VAL A 240 -31.09 27.67 -31.10
C VAL A 240 -32.59 27.65 -31.37
N ALA A 241 -33.40 27.15 -30.44
CA ALA A 241 -34.86 27.11 -30.57
C ALA A 241 -35.46 28.51 -30.79
N ARG A 242 -34.99 29.51 -30.01
CA ARG A 242 -35.41 30.90 -30.18
C ARG A 242 -35.05 31.45 -31.56
N TYR A 243 -33.82 31.24 -32.03
CA TYR A 243 -33.40 31.69 -33.35
C TYR A 243 -34.16 31.00 -34.46
N THR A 244 -34.41 29.69 -34.36
CA THR A 244 -35.25 28.97 -35.31
C THR A 244 -36.65 29.60 -35.40
N ALA A 245 -37.29 29.89 -34.26
CA ALA A 245 -38.61 30.54 -34.25
C ALA A 245 -38.58 31.95 -34.87
N GLN A 246 -37.55 32.75 -34.56
CA GLN A 246 -37.37 34.09 -35.14
C GLN A 246 -37.16 34.03 -36.65
N PHE A 247 -36.34 33.09 -37.15
CA PHE A 247 -36.12 32.89 -38.58
C PHE A 247 -37.40 32.44 -39.30
N THR A 248 -38.18 31.52 -38.72
CA THR A 248 -39.47 31.11 -39.29
C THR A 248 -40.47 32.27 -39.36
N GLN A 249 -40.51 33.13 -38.34
CA GLN A 249 -41.35 34.34 -38.38
C GLN A 249 -40.87 35.35 -39.42
N LEU A 250 -39.55 35.56 -39.54
CA LEU A 250 -38.98 36.44 -40.57
C LEU A 250 -39.30 35.93 -41.97
N ASP A 251 -39.20 34.62 -42.21
CA ASP A 251 -39.53 34.02 -43.51
C ASP A 251 -41.03 34.17 -43.84
N THR A 252 -41.89 33.99 -42.84
CA THR A 252 -43.34 34.25 -42.97
C THR A 252 -43.63 35.73 -43.27
N MET A 253 -42.93 36.65 -42.60
CA MET A 253 -43.08 38.09 -42.82
C MET A 253 -42.57 38.50 -44.20
N MET A 254 -41.45 37.94 -44.64
CA MET A 254 -40.88 38.19 -45.97
C MET A 254 -41.80 37.66 -47.08
N SER A 255 -42.41 36.48 -46.88
CA SER A 255 -43.45 35.94 -47.77
C SER A 255 -44.67 36.86 -47.86
N LYS A 256 -45.15 37.39 -46.72
CA LYS A 256 -46.23 38.40 -46.71
C LYS A 256 -45.84 39.69 -47.41
N LEU A 257 -44.63 40.19 -47.19
CA LEU A 257 -44.12 41.41 -47.85
C LEU A 257 -43.99 41.21 -49.36
N ASN A 258 -43.51 40.04 -49.81
CA ASN A 258 -43.45 39.70 -51.23
C ASN A 258 -44.86 39.65 -51.85
N ASN A 259 -45.81 38.99 -51.19
CA ASN A 259 -47.20 38.97 -51.65
C ASN A 259 -47.82 40.38 -51.75
N THR A 260 -47.58 41.22 -50.75
CA THR A 260 -48.00 42.63 -50.76
C THR A 260 -47.34 43.41 -51.89
N SER A 261 -46.03 43.22 -52.12
CA SER A 261 -45.29 43.84 -53.22
C SER A 261 -45.88 43.45 -54.58
N THR A 262 -46.13 42.16 -54.81
CA THR A 262 -46.78 41.67 -56.04
C THR A 262 -48.17 42.26 -56.23
N TYR A 263 -48.99 42.32 -55.17
CA TYR A 263 -50.33 42.92 -55.22
C TYR A 263 -50.27 44.41 -55.60
N LEU A 264 -49.37 45.18 -54.97
CA LEU A 264 -49.19 46.60 -55.27
C LEU A 264 -48.70 46.81 -56.70
N SER A 265 -47.73 46.02 -57.17
CA SER A 265 -47.28 46.08 -58.57
C SER A 265 -48.42 45.81 -59.55
N GLN A 266 -49.25 44.80 -59.30
CA GLN A 266 -50.42 44.50 -60.15
C GLN A 266 -51.43 45.66 -60.17
N GLN A 267 -51.70 46.29 -59.02
CA GLN A 267 -52.57 47.46 -58.94
C GLN A 267 -52.01 48.66 -59.72
N PHE A 268 -50.71 48.95 -59.60
CA PHE A 268 -50.06 50.01 -60.38
C PHE A 268 -50.09 49.73 -61.89
N THR A 269 -49.87 48.49 -62.33
CA THR A 269 -49.98 48.13 -63.76
C THR A 269 -51.42 48.27 -64.27
N ALA A 270 -52.42 47.88 -63.48
CA ALA A 270 -53.83 48.06 -63.85
C ALA A 270 -54.22 49.54 -63.98
N MET A 271 -53.74 50.39 -63.06
CA MET A 271 -53.94 51.84 -63.11
C MET A 271 -53.18 52.52 -64.25
N SER A 272 -52.02 52.00 -64.66
CA SER A 272 -51.22 52.52 -65.78
C SER A 272 -51.78 52.18 -67.16
N ASN A 273 -52.65 51.18 -67.26
CA ASN A 273 -53.26 50.72 -68.52
C ASN A 273 -54.72 51.22 -68.69
N SER A 274 -55.19 52.09 -67.78
CA SER A 274 -56.45 52.83 -67.86
C SER A 274 -56.18 54.30 -68.17
#